data_AF-A0A0A2V0Q8-F1
#
_entry.id   AF-A0A0A2V0Q8-F1
#
_cell.length_a   1.000
_cell.length_b   1.000
_cell.length_c   1.000
_cell.angle_alpha   90.00
_cell.angle_beta   90.00
_cell.angle_gamma   90.00
#
_symmetry.space_group_name_H-M   'P 1'
#
loop_
_entity.id
_entity.type
_entity.pdbx_description
1 polymer ?
#
loop_
_entity_poly.entity_id
_entity_poly.type
_entity_poly.pdbx_seq_one_letter_code
_entity_poly.pdbx_strand_id
1 'polypeptide(L)'
;MEEFLTFNWLIKEAQLTPLGITDLHLHFFFGMILIVLFYNIVRPIIYWMILLKWDRLLSYMVAGLTVLFILTFYEVYQGATETGDVEVRDVANGAFALICFGGFVICSYAIERVIKYVKQSKKQKPKGV
;
A
#
# COMPACT_ATOMS: atom_id res chain seq x y z
N MET A 1 -2.40 8.15 25.86
CA MET A 1 -3.03 7.53 27.06
C MET A 1 -4.12 6.52 26.68
N GLU A 2 -4.38 6.26 25.39
CA GLU A 2 -5.36 5.24 24.95
C GLU A 2 -4.71 3.91 24.50
N GLU A 3 -3.44 3.92 24.05
CA GLU A 3 -2.71 2.69 23.69
C GLU A 3 -2.42 1.78 24.90
N PHE A 4 -2.45 2.29 26.13
CA PHE A 4 -2.19 1.51 27.35
C PHE A 4 -3.39 0.65 27.80
N LEU A 5 -4.59 0.93 27.27
CA LEU A 5 -5.82 0.20 27.64
C LEU A 5 -6.02 -1.08 26.81
N THR A 6 -5.51 -1.14 25.57
CA THR A 6 -5.66 -2.31 24.70
C THR A 6 -4.75 -3.48 25.12
N PHE A 7 -3.58 -3.20 25.70
CA PHE A 7 -2.66 -4.24 26.18
C PHE A 7 -3.15 -4.96 27.46
N ASN A 8 -3.83 -4.24 28.36
CA ASN A 8 -4.35 -4.80 29.62
C ASN A 8 -5.45 -5.85 29.42
N TRP A 9 -6.11 -5.87 28.26
CA TRP A 9 -7.08 -6.91 27.91
C TRP A 9 -6.41 -8.21 27.45
N LEU A 10 -5.26 -8.13 26.78
CA LEU A 10 -4.63 -9.29 26.15
C LEU A 10 -3.74 -10.08 27.12
N ILE A 11 -3.08 -9.42 28.06
CA ILE A 11 -2.08 -10.02 28.95
C ILE A 11 -2.35 -9.62 30.40
N LYS A 12 -2.70 -10.59 31.24
CA LYS A 12 -2.86 -10.37 32.69
C LYS A 12 -1.49 -10.34 33.36
N GLU A 13 -0.87 -9.18 33.43
CA GLU A 13 0.48 -8.98 34.02
C GLU A 13 0.63 -9.61 35.41
N ALA A 14 -0.44 -9.60 36.21
CA ALA A 14 -0.51 -10.21 37.54
C ALA A 14 -0.24 -11.74 37.56
N GLN A 15 -0.37 -12.43 36.42
CA GLN A 15 -0.08 -13.86 36.28
C GLN A 15 1.35 -14.12 35.78
N LEU A 16 2.03 -13.13 35.19
CA LEU A 16 3.39 -13.26 34.65
C LEU A 16 4.48 -12.80 35.65
N THR A 17 4.12 -11.97 36.61
CA THR A 17 5.01 -11.51 37.69
C THR A 17 5.65 -12.64 38.51
N PRO A 18 4.92 -13.71 38.93
CA PRO A 18 5.53 -14.83 39.65
C PRO A 18 6.46 -15.71 38.79
N LEU A 19 6.42 -15.57 37.46
CA LEU A 19 7.31 -16.26 36.51
C LEU A 19 8.62 -15.47 36.25
N GLY A 20 8.82 -14.32 36.92
CA GLY A 20 10.01 -13.48 36.73
C GLY A 20 10.03 -12.71 35.40
N ILE A 21 8.92 -12.73 34.64
CA ILE A 21 8.78 -11.97 33.40
C ILE A 21 8.39 -10.54 33.78
N THR A 22 9.33 -9.62 33.61
CA THR A 22 9.07 -8.19 33.83
C THR A 22 8.44 -7.56 32.59
N ASP A 23 7.74 -6.44 32.78
CA ASP A 23 7.12 -5.65 31.70
C ASP A 23 8.13 -5.29 30.57
N LEU A 24 9.40 -5.05 30.94
CA LEU A 24 10.48 -4.81 29.99
C LEU A 24 10.67 -5.97 28.99
N HIS A 25 10.57 -7.22 29.46
CA HIS A 25 10.68 -8.38 28.58
C HIS A 25 9.48 -8.46 27.64
N LEU A 26 8.28 -8.16 28.14
CA LEU A 26 7.05 -8.17 27.34
C LEU A 26 7.11 -7.14 26.21
N HIS A 27 7.51 -5.91 26.53
CA HIS A 27 7.73 -4.83 25.57
C HIS A 27 8.78 -5.20 24.51
N PHE A 28 9.89 -5.83 24.93
CA PHE A 28 10.92 -6.29 24.01
C PHE A 28 10.39 -7.37 23.04
N PHE A 29 9.68 -8.38 23.54
CA PHE A 29 9.09 -9.42 22.69
C PHE A 29 8.02 -8.87 21.75
N PHE A 30 7.17 -7.97 22.23
CA PHE A 30 6.17 -7.32 21.40
C PHE A 30 6.80 -6.49 20.30
N GLY A 31 7.81 -5.66 20.62
CA GLY A 31 8.56 -4.89 19.63
C GLY A 31 9.22 -5.79 18.59
N MET A 32 9.82 -6.91 18.99
CA MET A 32 10.41 -7.88 18.08
C MET A 32 9.37 -8.51 17.14
N ILE A 33 8.24 -8.96 17.67
CA ILE A 33 7.13 -9.51 16.86
C ILE A 33 6.63 -8.45 15.88
N LEU A 34 6.45 -7.22 16.32
CA LEU A 34 6.01 -6.12 15.49
C LEU A 34 6.99 -5.85 14.35
N ILE A 35 8.29 -5.78 14.63
CA ILE A 35 9.33 -5.61 13.60
C ILE A 35 9.30 -6.75 12.59
N VAL A 36 9.15 -8.00 13.03
CA VAL A 36 9.08 -9.17 12.13
C VAL A 36 7.82 -9.12 11.25
N LEU A 37 6.68 -8.73 11.82
CA LEU A 37 5.43 -8.55 11.07
C LEU A 37 5.58 -7.45 10.01
N PHE A 38 6.09 -6.27 10.40
CA PHE A 38 6.34 -5.18 9.47
C PHE A 38 7.34 -5.57 8.39
N TYR A 39 8.44 -6.24 8.72
CA TYR A 39 9.41 -6.71 7.75
C TYR A 39 8.77 -7.65 6.72
N ASN A 40 7.92 -8.58 7.16
CA ASN A 40 7.22 -9.50 6.27
C ASN A 40 6.18 -8.82 5.37
N ILE A 41 5.58 -7.71 5.81
CA ILE A 41 4.65 -6.90 4.99
C ILE A 41 5.41 -5.99 4.03
N VAL A 42 6.47 -5.34 4.49
CA VAL A 42 7.24 -4.37 3.70
C VAL A 42 8.08 -5.07 2.62
N ARG A 43 8.64 -6.24 2.91
CA ARG A 43 9.47 -7.00 1.96
C ARG A 43 8.78 -7.26 0.61
N PRO A 44 7.54 -7.81 0.53
CA PRO A 44 6.86 -7.98 -0.74
C PRO A 44 6.57 -6.63 -1.40
N ILE A 45 6.18 -5.60 -0.64
CA ILE A 45 5.92 -4.26 -1.20
C ILE A 45 7.17 -3.74 -1.91
N ILE A 46 8.34 -3.78 -1.28
CA ILE A 46 9.61 -3.38 -1.90
C ILE A 46 9.89 -4.20 -3.16
N TYR A 47 9.65 -5.51 -3.13
CA TYR A 47 9.81 -6.36 -4.31
C TYR A 47 8.90 -5.92 -5.46
N TRP A 48 7.62 -5.63 -5.18
CA TRP A 48 6.69 -5.09 -6.17
C TRP A 48 7.13 -3.72 -6.70
N MET A 49 7.65 -2.83 -5.85
CA MET A 49 8.15 -1.51 -6.26
C MET A 49 9.37 -1.62 -7.19
N ILE A 50 10.30 -2.52 -6.88
CA ILE A 50 11.43 -2.84 -7.77
C ILE A 50 10.88 -3.36 -9.09
N LEU A 51 9.88 -4.23 -9.04
CA LEU A 51 9.27 -4.83 -10.21
C LEU A 51 8.61 -3.80 -11.13
N LEU A 52 7.83 -2.88 -10.57
CA LEU A 52 7.13 -1.82 -11.28
C LEU A 52 8.06 -0.74 -11.83
N LYS A 53 9.33 -0.73 -11.41
CA LYS A 53 10.31 0.35 -11.60
C LYS A 53 9.85 1.63 -10.90
N TRP A 54 10.63 2.06 -9.92
CA TRP A 54 10.39 3.26 -9.11
C TRP A 54 9.96 4.50 -9.90
N ASP A 55 10.59 4.72 -11.06
CA ASP A 55 10.28 5.83 -11.97
C ASP A 55 8.82 5.81 -12.47
N ARG A 56 8.29 4.64 -12.81
CA ARG A 56 6.91 4.49 -13.30
C ARG A 56 5.91 4.63 -12.17
N LEU A 57 6.21 4.08 -10.99
CA LEU A 57 5.37 4.23 -9.82
C LEU A 57 5.28 5.70 -9.39
N LEU A 58 6.42 6.41 -9.37
CA LEU A 58 6.46 7.84 -9.09
C LEU A 58 5.68 8.64 -10.13
N SER A 59 5.88 8.36 -11.43
CA SER A 59 5.12 9.01 -12.50
C SER A 59 3.62 8.80 -12.35
N TYR A 60 3.20 7.59 -11.98
CA TYR A 60 1.81 7.28 -11.68
C TYR A 60 1.28 8.05 -10.47
N MET A 61 2.03 8.08 -9.36
CA MET A 61 1.61 8.82 -8.16
C MET A 61 1.51 10.32 -8.43
N VAL A 62 2.48 10.89 -9.12
CA VAL A 62 2.48 12.31 -9.49
C VAL A 62 1.31 12.63 -10.41
N ALA A 63 1.09 11.83 -11.46
CA ALA A 63 -0.04 12.04 -12.37
C ALA A 63 -1.38 11.91 -11.65
N GLY A 64 -1.57 10.87 -10.83
CA GLY A 64 -2.79 10.65 -10.07
C GLY A 64 -3.06 11.77 -9.05
N LEU A 65 -2.05 12.17 -8.27
CA LEU A 65 -2.19 13.27 -7.32
C LEU A 65 -2.47 14.60 -8.02
N THR A 66 -1.89 14.84 -9.20
CA THR A 66 -2.17 16.04 -10.00
C THR A 66 -3.63 16.07 -10.43
N VAL A 67 -4.17 14.95 -10.91
CA VAL A 67 -5.59 14.86 -11.30
C VAL A 67 -6.50 15.05 -10.10
N LEU A 68 -6.21 14.42 -8.96
CA LEU A 68 -6.96 14.62 -7.72
C LEU A 68 -6.94 16.09 -7.29
N PHE A 69 -5.77 16.73 -7.34
CA PHE A 69 -5.63 18.14 -7.00
C PHE A 69 -6.48 19.02 -7.91
N ILE A 70 -6.51 18.77 -9.22
CA ILE A 70 -7.34 19.50 -10.17
C ILE A 70 -8.84 19.31 -9.86
N LEU A 71 -9.27 18.07 -9.59
CA LEU A 71 -10.67 17.76 -9.27
C LEU A 71 -11.11 18.43 -7.96
N THR A 72 -10.31 18.30 -6.90
CA THR A 72 -10.60 18.96 -5.62
C THR A 72 -10.60 20.48 -5.78
N PHE A 73 -9.67 21.05 -6.55
CA PHE A 73 -9.65 22.48 -6.81
C PHE A 73 -10.91 22.94 -7.55
N TYR A 74 -11.38 22.16 -8.53
CA TYR A 74 -12.60 22.44 -9.26
C TYR A 74 -13.85 22.39 -8.37
N GLU A 75 -13.97 21.37 -7.51
CA GLU A 75 -15.07 21.27 -6.55
C GLU A 75 -15.07 22.41 -5.54
N VAL A 76 -13.91 22.78 -5.00
CA VAL A 76 -13.77 23.92 -4.09
C VAL A 76 -14.17 25.23 -4.79
N TYR A 77 -13.78 25.40 -6.05
CA TYR A 77 -14.18 26.57 -6.85
C TYR A 77 -15.70 26.61 -7.08
N GLN A 78 -16.32 25.48 -7.40
CA GLN A 78 -17.78 25.40 -7.55
C GLN A 78 -18.51 25.74 -6.24
N GLY A 79 -18.00 25.24 -5.11
CA GLY A 79 -18.52 25.56 -3.79
C GLY A 79 -18.42 27.04 -3.43
N ALA A 80 -17.29 27.68 -3.77
CA ALA A 80 -17.10 29.11 -3.53
C ALA A 80 -18.02 30.00 -4.40
N THR A 81 -18.46 29.49 -5.55
CA THR A 81 -19.26 30.24 -6.52
C THR A 81 -20.77 29.92 -6.43
N GLU A 82 -21.17 29.03 -5.50
CA GLU A 82 -22.54 28.51 -5.32
C GLU A 82 -23.18 27.91 -6.60
N THR A 83 -22.36 27.63 -7.61
CA THR A 83 -22.82 27.14 -8.92
C THR A 83 -22.99 25.62 -8.99
N GLY A 84 -22.75 24.89 -7.89
CA GLY A 84 -22.84 23.44 -7.84
C GLY A 84 -22.97 22.90 -6.42
N ASP A 85 -23.43 21.65 -6.31
CA ASP A 85 -23.55 20.93 -5.05
C ASP A 85 -22.20 20.27 -4.74
N VAL A 86 -21.55 20.68 -3.65
CA VAL A 86 -20.22 20.17 -3.30
C VAL A 86 -20.39 18.88 -2.51
N GLU A 87 -20.40 17.76 -3.23
CA GLU A 87 -20.45 16.46 -2.58
C GLU A 87 -19.04 15.91 -2.34
N VAL A 88 -18.71 15.64 -1.08
CA VAL A 88 -17.48 14.89 -0.69
C VAL A 88 -17.38 13.52 -1.39
N ARG A 89 -18.51 13.01 -1.90
CA ARG A 89 -18.62 11.81 -2.72
C ARG A 89 -17.83 11.92 -4.02
N ASP A 90 -17.71 13.10 -4.62
CA ASP A 90 -17.01 13.29 -5.89
C ASP A 90 -15.49 13.21 -5.71
N VAL A 91 -14.94 13.81 -4.64
CA VAL A 91 -13.54 13.58 -4.23
C VAL A 91 -13.28 12.10 -3.94
N ALA A 92 -14.19 11.42 -3.23
CA ALA A 92 -14.05 10.01 -2.91
C ALA A 92 -14.06 9.13 -4.17
N ASN A 93 -14.91 9.45 -5.15
CA ASN A 93 -14.93 8.81 -6.46
C ASN A 93 -13.64 9.06 -7.24
N GLY A 94 -13.09 10.28 -7.19
CA GLY A 94 -11.78 10.61 -7.76
C GLY A 94 -10.64 9.78 -7.15
N ALA A 95 -10.65 9.62 -5.82
CA ALA A 95 -9.66 8.81 -5.11
C ALA A 95 -9.80 7.32 -5.45
N PHE A 96 -11.04 6.82 -5.58
CA PHE A 96 -11.31 5.47 -6.03
C PHE A 96 -10.84 5.23 -7.47
N ALA A 97 -11.08 6.18 -8.38
CA ALA A 97 -10.60 6.12 -9.76
C ALA A 97 -9.06 6.04 -9.81
N LEU A 98 -8.37 6.76 -8.93
CA LEU A 98 -6.92 6.66 -8.78
C LEU A 98 -6.53 5.23 -8.38
N ILE A 99 -7.14 4.65 -7.34
CA ILE A 99 -6.85 3.27 -6.91
C ILE A 99 -7.07 2.26 -8.06
N CYS A 100 -8.18 2.38 -8.80
CA CYS A 100 -8.47 1.54 -9.96
C CYS A 100 -7.42 1.69 -11.06
N PHE A 101 -6.98 2.91 -11.36
CA PHE A 101 -5.93 3.18 -12.34
C PHE A 101 -4.60 2.54 -11.92
N GLY A 102 -4.26 2.56 -10.63
CA GLY A 102 -3.07 1.88 -10.09
C GLY A 102 -3.12 0.38 -10.28
N GLY A 103 -4.28 -0.22 -10.00
CA GLY A 103 -4.54 -1.63 -10.28
C GLY A 103 -4.33 -1.97 -11.76
N PHE A 104 -4.82 -1.11 -12.67
CA PHE A 104 -4.65 -1.29 -14.11
C PHE A 104 -3.18 -1.29 -14.55
N VAL A 105 -2.37 -0.35 -14.03
CA VAL A 105 -0.93 -0.28 -14.31
C VAL A 105 -0.18 -1.53 -13.83
N ILE A 106 -0.56 -2.06 -12.66
CA ILE A 106 0.02 -3.30 -12.13
C ILE A 106 -0.33 -4.48 -13.05
N CYS A 107 -1.60 -4.59 -13.46
CA CYS A 107 -2.06 -5.64 -14.37
C CYS A 107 -1.39 -5.57 -15.74
N SER A 108 -1.29 -4.38 -16.35
CA SER A 108 -0.64 -4.21 -17.65
C SER A 108 0.82 -4.63 -17.59
N TYR A 109 1.51 -4.32 -16.48
CA TYR A 109 2.89 -4.72 -16.29
C TYR A 109 3.05 -6.24 -16.09
N ALA A 110 2.15 -6.86 -15.31
CA ALA A 110 2.15 -8.31 -15.16
C ALA A 110 1.99 -9.01 -16.52
N ILE A 111 1.08 -8.51 -17.37
CA ILE A 111 0.86 -9.01 -18.73
C ILE A 111 2.11 -8.82 -19.61
N GLU A 112 2.72 -7.64 -19.61
CA GLU A 112 3.97 -7.39 -20.35
C GLU A 112 5.08 -8.38 -19.96
N ARG A 113 5.20 -8.68 -18.67
CA ARG A 113 6.22 -9.60 -18.15
C ARG A 113 5.95 -11.04 -18.59
N VAL A 114 4.69 -11.49 -18.53
CA VAL A 114 4.28 -12.80 -19.03
C VAL A 114 4.55 -12.93 -20.53
N ILE A 115 4.20 -11.92 -21.33
CA ILE A 115 4.44 -11.90 -22.77
C ILE A 115 5.95 -11.99 -23.08
N LYS A 116 6.79 -11.23 -22.36
CA LYS A 116 8.25 -11.29 -22.53
C LYS A 116 8.81 -12.67 -22.20
N TYR A 117 8.34 -13.29 -21.11
CA TYR A 117 8.75 -14.63 -20.70
C TYR A 117 8.39 -15.68 -21.76
N VAL A 118 7.15 -15.65 -22.27
CA VAL A 118 6.69 -16.54 -23.35
C VAL A 118 7.50 -16.34 -24.64
N LYS A 119 7.79 -15.09 -25.03
CA LYS A 119 8.60 -14.78 -26.20
C LYS A 119 10.05 -15.27 -26.06
N GLN A 120 10.65 -15.17 -24.88
CA GLN A 120 11.99 -15.70 -24.62
C GLN A 120 12.03 -17.24 -24.66
N SER A 121 11.01 -17.91 -24.10
CA SER A 121 10.88 -19.38 -24.17
C SER A 121 10.79 -19.89 -25.62
N LYS A 122 10.07 -19.17 -26.50
CA LYS A 122 9.97 -19.53 -27.93
C LYS A 122 11.28 -19.36 -28.71
N LYS A 123 12.13 -18.38 -28.34
CA LYS A 123 13.43 -18.15 -28.99
C LYS A 123 14.51 -19.16 -28.61
N GLN A 124 14.34 -19.86 -27.49
CA GLN A 124 15.28 -20.86 -26.99
C GLN A 124 15.02 -22.28 -27.47
N LYS A 125 14.01 -22.55 -28.31
CA LYS A 125 13.96 -23.84 -29.03
C LYS A 125 15.05 -23.81 -30.11
N PRO A 126 16.16 -24.54 -29.95
CA PRO A 126 17.13 -24.66 -31.03
C PRO A 126 16.43 -25.33 -32.21
N LYS A 127 16.73 -24.87 -33.42
CA LYS A 127 16.36 -25.60 -34.64
C LYS A 127 16.94 -27.00 -34.48
N GLY A 128 16.07 -27.98 -34.26
CA GLY A 128 16.45 -29.38 -34.31
C GLY A 128 17.08 -29.66 -35.67
N VAL A 129 18.30 -30.18 -35.60
CA VAL A 129 19.07 -30.77 -36.70
C VAL A 129 18.29 -31.92 -37.31
#